data_AF-A0ABD5PEI4-F1
#
_entry.id   AF-A0ABD5PEI4-F1
#
_cell.length_a   1.000
_cell.length_b   1.000
_cell.length_c   1.000
_cell.angle_alpha   90.00
_cell.angle_beta   90.00
_cell.angle_gamma   90.00
#
_symmetry.space_group_name_H-M   'P 1'
#
loop_
_entity.id
_entity.type
_entity.pdbx_description
1 polymer ?
#
loop_
_entity_poly.entity_id
_entity_poly.type
_entity_poly.pdbx_seq_one_letter_code
_entity_poly.pdbx_strand_id
1 'polypeptide(L)'
;MSEPTELDDFGEGDEATGSESGVGADPTTAAASDAYDHLRGTDLAPLVEEYGELSLSTRGDLFERLVVSIVRQLISTEQADRIVADLRERYEITPATMLDADEGDLRKLGLSGQKIEYIHNAARWWREHDPDRETFETMSDGAVVGYLTEISGVGDWTANMVLMLGLERPDVFPVGDYALRKGVERLVADGAELTKAEIREAAEPWAPFRSYATLYVWWWYVDEELGVDPEELVL
;
A
#
# COMPACT_ATOMS: atom_id res chain seq x y z
N MET A 1 -47.45 38.53 52.96
CA MET A 1 -47.75 39.69 52.10
C MET A 1 -46.58 39.85 51.14
N SER A 2 -46.67 39.41 49.89
CA SER A 2 -47.81 38.74 49.24
C SER A 2 -47.35 37.81 48.11
N GLU A 3 -48.16 36.78 47.87
CA GLU A 3 -48.28 35.94 46.66
C GLU A 3 -49.68 36.19 46.06
N PRO A 4 -50.09 35.59 44.91
CA PRO A 4 -49.36 34.70 43.99
C PRO A 4 -48.80 35.48 42.77
N THR A 5 -48.87 35.17 41.45
CA THR A 5 -49.67 34.29 40.55
C THR A 5 -48.97 34.34 39.16
N GLU A 6 -49.06 33.42 38.18
CA GLU A 6 -49.77 32.12 37.98
C GLU A 6 -49.16 31.41 36.73
N LEU A 7 -49.62 30.19 36.39
CA LEU A 7 -49.52 29.47 35.08
C LEU A 7 -48.16 28.91 34.58
N ASP A 8 -48.12 27.86 33.73
CA ASP A 8 -48.83 26.56 33.78
C ASP A 8 -48.26 25.53 32.76
N ASP A 9 -48.83 24.31 32.80
CA ASP A 9 -48.98 23.30 31.72
C ASP A 9 -47.77 22.48 31.17
N PHE A 10 -47.83 21.19 31.50
CA PHE A 10 -47.52 19.96 30.73
C PHE A 10 -46.50 19.93 29.56
N GLY A 11 -45.68 18.86 29.56
CA GLY A 11 -44.79 18.50 28.46
C GLY A 11 -44.09 17.14 28.63
N GLU A 12 -44.85 16.05 28.79
CA GLU A 12 -44.28 14.70 28.61
C GLU A 12 -44.00 14.47 27.10
N GLY A 13 -42.75 14.74 26.70
CA GLY A 13 -42.26 14.55 25.33
C GLY A 13 -41.47 13.25 25.19
N ASP A 14 -41.98 12.34 24.36
CA ASP A 14 -41.31 11.11 23.96
C ASP A 14 -40.21 11.42 22.92
N GLU A 15 -38.93 11.42 23.35
CA GLU A 15 -37.79 11.54 22.44
C GLU A 15 -37.07 10.19 22.28
N ALA A 16 -37.61 9.43 21.32
CA ALA A 16 -36.89 8.69 20.30
C ALA A 16 -35.73 7.79 20.76
N THR A 17 -35.94 6.48 20.57
CA THR A 17 -34.86 5.51 20.34
C THR A 17 -33.87 6.05 19.31
N GLY A 18 -32.67 6.44 19.76
CA GLY A 18 -31.56 6.80 18.88
C GLY A 18 -31.26 5.61 17.97
N SER A 19 -31.57 5.73 16.69
CA SER A 19 -31.34 4.66 15.72
C SER A 19 -29.86 4.31 15.67
N GLU A 20 -29.54 3.01 15.65
CA GLU A 20 -28.23 2.56 15.18
C GLU A 20 -28.09 2.92 13.69
N SER A 21 -27.60 4.14 13.44
CA SER A 21 -27.18 4.58 12.12
C SER A 21 -25.97 3.73 11.74
N GLY A 22 -26.25 2.62 11.04
CA GLY A 22 -25.24 1.63 10.71
C GLY A 22 -24.00 2.29 10.13
N VAL A 23 -22.83 1.93 10.69
CA VAL A 23 -21.55 2.29 10.11
C VAL A 23 -21.52 1.68 8.71
N GLY A 24 -21.67 2.51 7.68
CA GLY A 24 -21.40 2.10 6.31
C GLY A 24 -19.95 1.62 6.27
N ALA A 25 -19.73 0.43 5.71
CA ALA A 25 -18.39 -0.14 5.63
C ALA A 25 -17.45 0.86 4.95
N ASP A 26 -16.22 0.97 5.46
CA ASP A 26 -15.16 1.71 4.83
C ASP A 26 -14.98 1.20 3.38
N PRO A 27 -14.90 2.06 2.35
CA PRO A 27 -14.70 1.62 0.97
C PRO A 27 -13.53 0.67 0.78
N THR A 28 -12.43 0.83 1.53
CA THR A 28 -11.29 -0.09 1.49
C THR A 28 -11.63 -1.45 2.11
N THR A 29 -12.45 -1.50 3.17
CA THR A 29 -12.95 -2.76 3.75
C THR A 29 -13.94 -3.46 2.81
N ALA A 30 -14.82 -2.72 2.12
CA ALA A 30 -15.72 -3.28 1.12
C ALA A 30 -14.93 -3.88 -0.06
N ALA A 31 -13.94 -3.16 -0.59
CA ALA A 31 -13.06 -3.65 -1.65
C ALA A 31 -12.24 -4.89 -1.23
N ALA A 32 -11.80 -4.96 0.03
CA ALA A 32 -11.11 -6.14 0.55
C ALA A 32 -12.04 -7.37 0.64
N SER A 33 -13.30 -7.18 1.05
CA SER A 33 -14.29 -8.27 1.10
C SER A 33 -14.66 -8.78 -0.29
N ASP A 34 -14.87 -7.88 -1.26
CA ASP A 34 -15.11 -8.25 -2.66
C ASP A 34 -13.90 -8.98 -3.28
N ALA A 35 -12.68 -8.54 -2.96
CA ALA A 35 -11.44 -9.20 -3.38
C ALA A 35 -11.30 -10.62 -2.79
N TYR A 36 -11.62 -10.77 -1.50
CA TYR A 36 -11.58 -12.03 -0.77
C TYR A 36 -12.56 -13.06 -1.35
N ASP A 37 -13.80 -12.64 -1.65
CA ASP A 37 -14.80 -13.48 -2.29
C ASP A 37 -14.47 -13.81 -3.76
N HIS A 38 -13.88 -12.87 -4.52
CA HIS A 38 -13.40 -13.14 -5.88
C HIS A 38 -12.22 -14.13 -5.91
N LEU A 39 -11.20 -13.94 -5.07
CA LEU A 39 -9.96 -14.73 -5.14
C LEU A 39 -10.14 -16.17 -4.60
N ARG A 40 -11.08 -16.42 -3.69
CA ARG A 40 -11.56 -17.79 -3.38
C ARG A 40 -12.22 -18.50 -4.58
N GLY A 41 -12.57 -17.78 -5.65
CA GLY A 41 -13.03 -18.35 -6.92
C GLY A 41 -11.91 -18.75 -7.88
N THR A 42 -10.63 -18.54 -7.53
CA THR A 42 -9.46 -18.76 -8.41
C THR A 42 -8.54 -19.86 -7.88
N ASP A 43 -7.43 -20.09 -8.58
CA ASP A 43 -6.29 -20.91 -8.16
C ASP A 43 -5.64 -20.45 -6.84
N LEU A 44 -5.85 -19.20 -6.41
CA LEU A 44 -5.36 -18.70 -5.12
C LEU A 44 -6.21 -19.14 -3.91
N ALA A 45 -7.35 -19.81 -4.11
CA ALA A 45 -8.25 -20.21 -3.02
C ALA A 45 -7.56 -20.86 -1.80
N PRO A 46 -6.55 -21.74 -1.93
CA PRO A 46 -5.83 -22.28 -0.76
C PRO A 46 -5.13 -21.21 0.08
N LEU A 47 -4.44 -20.26 -0.57
CA LEU A 47 -3.76 -19.16 0.13
C LEU A 47 -4.75 -18.21 0.82
N VAL A 48 -5.92 -18.05 0.20
CA VAL A 48 -7.01 -17.21 0.69
C VAL A 48 -7.77 -17.88 1.86
N GLU A 49 -7.84 -19.21 1.89
CA GLU A 49 -8.32 -19.98 3.05
C GLU A 49 -7.29 -20.04 4.19
N GLU A 50 -5.99 -20.00 3.88
CA GLU A 50 -4.88 -20.08 4.84
C GLU A 50 -4.59 -18.75 5.54
N TYR A 51 -4.38 -17.67 4.78
CA TYR A 51 -3.99 -16.35 5.32
C TYR A 51 -5.17 -15.42 5.65
N GLY A 52 -6.41 -15.83 5.34
CA GLY A 52 -7.62 -15.05 5.67
C GLY A 52 -7.78 -13.79 4.82
N GLU A 53 -8.41 -12.75 5.38
CA GLU A 53 -8.64 -11.46 4.69
C GLU A 53 -7.38 -10.58 4.74
N LEU A 54 -6.71 -10.38 3.60
CA LEU A 54 -5.58 -9.45 3.48
C LEU A 54 -6.05 -8.08 2.95
N SER A 55 -5.38 -7.01 3.41
CA SER A 55 -5.76 -5.63 3.12
C SER A 55 -4.62 -4.84 2.48
N LEU A 56 -4.93 -4.03 1.46
CA LEU A 56 -4.02 -3.00 0.92
C LEU A 56 -3.89 -1.76 1.82
N SER A 57 -4.64 -1.70 2.92
CA SER A 57 -4.83 -0.49 3.74
C SER A 57 -3.51 0.08 4.26
N THR A 58 -3.12 1.24 3.75
CA THR A 58 -1.81 1.85 3.96
C THR A 58 -1.96 3.29 4.43
N ARG A 59 -1.97 3.45 5.76
CA ARG A 59 -2.12 4.75 6.47
C ARG A 59 -0.89 5.67 6.36
N GLY A 60 -0.11 5.54 5.29
CA GLY A 60 1.11 6.30 5.03
C GLY A 60 0.87 7.47 4.09
N ASP A 61 1.80 8.43 4.13
CA ASP A 61 1.90 9.47 3.13
C ASP A 61 2.40 8.89 1.78
N LEU A 62 2.01 9.52 0.65
CA LEU A 62 2.36 9.04 -0.68
C LEU A 62 3.83 9.30 -1.05
N PHE A 63 4.42 10.40 -0.56
CA PHE A 63 5.84 10.63 -0.70
C PHE A 63 6.65 9.69 0.22
N GLU A 64 6.20 9.45 1.45
CA GLU A 64 6.78 8.40 2.31
C GLU A 64 6.76 7.05 1.59
N ARG A 65 5.62 6.62 1.04
CA ARG A 65 5.50 5.35 0.30
C ARG A 65 6.46 5.28 -0.88
N LEU A 66 6.69 6.39 -1.58
CA LEU A 66 7.69 6.45 -2.65
C LEU A 66 9.11 6.29 -2.09
N VAL A 67 9.46 6.98 -1.00
CA VAL A 67 10.77 6.85 -0.33
C VAL A 67 11.01 5.41 0.14
N VAL A 68 10.06 4.81 0.87
CA VAL A 68 10.15 3.41 1.32
C VAL A 68 10.32 2.45 0.14
N SER A 69 9.62 2.69 -0.98
CA SER A 69 9.78 1.90 -2.21
C SER A 69 11.18 2.05 -2.82
N ILE A 70 11.77 3.25 -2.81
CA ILE A 70 13.18 3.49 -3.22
C ILE A 70 14.15 2.77 -2.27
N VAL A 71 13.89 2.77 -0.96
CA VAL A 71 14.70 2.04 0.03
C VAL A 71 14.64 0.52 -0.19
N ARG A 72 13.48 -0.05 -0.52
CA ARG A 72 13.29 -1.48 -0.81
C ARG A 72 13.98 -1.96 -2.11
N GLN A 73 14.41 -1.07 -3.02
CA GLN A 73 15.07 -1.46 -4.29
C GLN A 73 16.33 -2.32 -4.08
N LEU A 74 16.41 -3.49 -4.73
CA LEU A 74 17.63 -4.31 -4.91
C LEU A 74 18.37 -4.74 -3.63
N ILE A 75 17.65 -4.90 -2.51
CA ILE A 75 18.17 -5.48 -1.24
C ILE A 75 17.17 -6.51 -0.69
N SER A 76 17.56 -7.29 0.33
CA SER A 76 16.60 -8.15 1.05
C SER A 76 15.63 -7.30 1.87
N THR A 77 14.42 -7.81 2.08
CA THR A 77 13.37 -7.11 2.84
C THR A 77 13.86 -6.76 4.25
N GLU A 78 14.36 -7.74 5.01
CA GLU A 78 14.97 -7.56 6.35
C GLU A 78 16.08 -6.49 6.42
N GLN A 79 16.78 -6.19 5.31
CA GLN A 79 17.69 -5.03 5.24
C GLN A 79 16.93 -3.72 5.01
N ALA A 80 15.94 -3.71 4.11
CA ALA A 80 15.10 -2.55 3.85
C ALA A 80 14.28 -2.15 5.09
N ASP A 81 13.67 -3.11 5.78
CA ASP A 81 12.81 -2.87 6.96
C ASP A 81 13.59 -2.20 8.08
N ARG A 82 14.83 -2.65 8.34
CA ARG A 82 15.75 -1.99 9.28
C ARG A 82 16.11 -0.56 8.85
N ILE A 83 16.46 -0.34 7.58
CA ILE A 83 16.77 1.01 7.07
C ILE A 83 15.53 1.94 7.17
N VAL A 84 14.34 1.41 6.91
CA VAL A 84 13.06 2.16 6.96
C VAL A 84 12.69 2.49 8.41
N ALA A 85 12.86 1.56 9.35
CA ALA A 85 12.66 1.79 10.77
C ALA A 85 13.63 2.87 11.30
N ASP A 86 14.93 2.73 11.02
CA ASP A 86 15.96 3.71 11.39
C ASP A 86 15.67 5.10 10.78
N LEU A 87 15.17 5.16 9.53
CA LEU A 87 14.77 6.40 8.86
C LEU A 87 13.54 7.05 9.51
N ARG A 88 12.52 6.26 9.85
CA ARG A 88 11.28 6.69 10.53
C ARG A 88 11.53 7.16 11.97
N GLU A 89 12.45 6.52 12.71
CA GLU A 89 12.86 7.00 14.05
C GLU A 89 13.63 8.33 13.95
N ARG A 90 14.48 8.47 12.93
CA ARG A 90 15.38 9.62 12.79
C ARG A 90 14.74 10.86 12.16
N TYR A 91 13.72 10.68 11.30
CA TYR A 91 13.11 11.73 10.48
C TYR A 91 11.61 11.50 10.23
N GLU A 92 10.83 12.58 10.23
CA GLU A 92 9.53 12.63 9.56
C GLU A 92 9.76 12.66 8.03
N ILE A 93 9.28 11.66 7.30
CA ILE A 93 9.62 11.44 5.88
C ILE A 93 8.79 12.36 4.98
N THR A 94 9.15 13.64 4.92
CA THR A 94 8.53 14.66 4.06
C THR A 94 9.48 15.13 2.95
N PRO A 95 8.96 15.72 1.85
CA PRO A 95 9.81 16.31 0.80
C PRO A 95 10.72 17.45 1.29
N ALA A 96 10.42 18.07 2.44
CA ALA A 96 11.30 19.05 3.07
C ALA A 96 12.42 18.35 3.86
N THR A 97 12.06 17.47 4.80
CA THR A 97 13.01 16.75 5.65
C THR A 97 14.01 15.95 4.84
N MET A 98 13.57 15.30 3.76
CA MET A 98 14.42 14.50 2.88
C MET A 98 15.34 15.31 1.96
N LEU A 99 15.20 16.65 1.89
CA LEU A 99 16.17 17.54 1.21
C LEU A 99 17.13 18.22 2.18
N ASP A 100 16.71 18.44 3.43
CA ASP A 100 17.51 19.09 4.47
C ASP A 100 18.35 18.07 5.29
N ALA A 101 18.12 16.77 5.11
CA ALA A 101 18.88 15.69 5.77
C ALA A 101 20.33 15.58 5.28
N ASP A 102 21.27 15.36 6.20
CA ASP A 102 22.69 15.23 5.86
C ASP A 102 22.99 13.88 5.16
N GLU A 103 23.70 13.96 4.02
CA GLU A 103 24.09 12.80 3.20
C GLU A 103 25.04 11.83 3.93
N GLY A 104 25.70 12.30 4.99
CA GLY A 104 26.51 11.50 5.91
C GLY A 104 25.67 10.80 6.97
N ASP A 105 24.66 11.45 7.55
CA ASP A 105 23.67 10.82 8.44
C ASP A 105 22.85 9.76 7.68
N LEU A 106 22.33 10.06 6.49
CA LEU A 106 21.58 9.08 5.67
C LEU A 106 22.41 7.83 5.33
N ARG A 107 23.73 7.98 5.08
CA ARG A 107 24.65 6.84 4.91
C ARG A 107 24.84 6.00 6.18
N LYS A 108 24.75 6.59 7.38
CA LYS A 108 24.86 5.84 8.65
C LYS A 108 23.66 4.91 8.85
N LEU A 109 22.51 5.28 8.29
CA LEU A 109 21.30 4.43 8.24
C LEU A 109 21.40 3.33 7.15
N GLY A 110 22.54 3.15 6.48
CA GLY A 110 22.74 2.12 5.47
C GLY A 110 22.32 2.47 4.03
N LEU A 111 21.85 3.69 3.77
CA LEU A 111 21.48 4.11 2.42
C LEU A 111 22.71 4.26 1.50
N SER A 112 22.60 3.74 0.27
CA SER A 112 23.61 3.98 -0.77
C SER A 112 23.49 5.40 -1.32
N GLY A 113 24.61 5.96 -1.82
CA GLY A 113 24.59 7.30 -2.44
C GLY A 113 23.58 7.45 -3.57
N GLN A 114 23.37 6.38 -4.35
CA GLN A 114 22.37 6.32 -5.42
C GLN A 114 20.92 6.36 -4.87
N LYS A 115 20.63 5.67 -3.77
CA LYS A 115 19.31 5.76 -3.11
C LYS A 115 19.06 7.15 -2.51
N ILE A 116 20.09 7.78 -1.94
CA ILE A 116 20.01 9.16 -1.44
C ILE A 116 19.75 10.13 -2.61
N GLU A 117 20.46 9.99 -3.73
CA GLU A 117 20.21 10.77 -4.95
C GLU A 117 18.76 10.60 -5.45
N TYR A 118 18.24 9.38 -5.49
CA TYR A 118 16.86 9.09 -5.90
C TYR A 118 15.82 9.68 -4.94
N ILE A 119 16.05 9.60 -3.62
CA ILE A 119 15.21 10.25 -2.60
C ILE A 119 15.23 11.77 -2.77
N HIS A 120 16.41 12.38 -3.00
CA HIS A 120 16.51 13.81 -3.27
C HIS A 120 15.82 14.21 -4.59
N ASN A 121 15.87 13.36 -5.62
CA ASN A 121 15.18 13.61 -6.90
C ASN A 121 13.66 13.56 -6.72
N ALA A 122 13.15 12.55 -6.02
CA ALA A 122 11.73 12.45 -5.65
C ALA A 122 11.28 13.67 -4.83
N ALA A 123 12.06 14.07 -3.82
CA ALA A 123 11.70 15.18 -2.94
C ALA A 123 11.72 16.55 -3.65
N ARG A 124 12.64 16.78 -4.60
CA ARG A 124 12.59 17.99 -5.46
C ARG A 124 11.35 17.99 -6.34
N TRP A 125 11.09 16.88 -7.04
CA TRP A 125 9.94 16.76 -7.94
C TRP A 125 8.62 16.93 -7.19
N TRP A 126 8.48 16.36 -5.99
CA TRP A 126 7.28 16.50 -5.17
C TRP A 126 7.06 17.95 -4.70
N ARG A 127 8.14 18.71 -4.41
CA ARG A 127 8.06 20.14 -4.08
C ARG A 127 7.85 21.07 -5.28
N GLU A 128 8.04 20.58 -6.50
CA GLU A 128 7.81 21.34 -7.74
C GLU A 128 6.38 21.16 -8.25
N HIS A 129 5.81 19.95 -8.08
CA HIS A 129 4.49 19.58 -8.57
C HIS A 129 3.39 19.59 -7.50
N ASP A 130 3.76 19.47 -6.22
CA ASP A 130 2.89 19.42 -5.04
C ASP A 130 1.67 18.47 -5.18
N PRO A 131 1.84 17.22 -5.67
CA PRO A 131 0.70 16.34 -5.94
C PRO A 131 0.15 15.74 -4.65
N ASP A 132 -1.16 15.87 -4.48
CA ASP A 132 -1.90 15.26 -3.38
C ASP A 132 -2.57 13.93 -3.78
N ARG A 133 -3.20 13.29 -2.79
CA ARG A 133 -3.91 12.03 -2.95
C ARG A 133 -5.11 12.16 -3.93
N GLU A 134 -5.90 13.22 -3.82
CA GLU A 134 -7.07 13.45 -4.66
C GLU A 134 -6.69 13.56 -6.15
N THR A 135 -5.60 14.28 -6.44
CA THR A 135 -5.01 14.39 -7.79
C THR A 135 -4.74 13.01 -8.37
N PHE A 136 -3.97 12.15 -7.67
CA PHE A 136 -3.66 10.81 -8.13
C PHE A 136 -4.89 9.89 -8.21
N GLU A 137 -5.86 10.03 -7.30
CA GLU A 137 -7.07 9.21 -7.30
C GLU A 137 -7.96 9.46 -8.53
N THR A 138 -7.95 10.69 -9.09
CA THR A 138 -8.61 10.99 -10.38
C THR A 138 -7.87 10.48 -11.63
N MET A 139 -6.60 10.10 -11.51
CA MET A 139 -5.76 9.63 -12.62
C MET A 139 -5.93 8.12 -12.85
N SER A 140 -5.84 7.68 -14.12
CA SER A 140 -5.70 6.26 -14.41
C SER A 140 -4.30 5.76 -14.02
N ASP A 141 -4.19 4.50 -13.62
CA ASP A 141 -2.94 3.93 -13.11
C ASP A 141 -1.76 4.08 -14.09
N GLY A 142 -2.02 3.93 -15.40
CA GLY A 142 -1.01 4.18 -16.44
C GLY A 142 -0.56 5.64 -16.55
N ALA A 143 -1.41 6.62 -16.20
CA ALA A 143 -1.03 8.02 -16.11
C ALA A 143 -0.22 8.29 -14.84
N VAL A 144 -0.56 7.66 -13.71
CA VAL A 144 0.22 7.75 -12.46
C VAL A 144 1.61 7.15 -12.65
N VAL A 145 1.73 5.98 -13.29
CA VAL A 145 3.03 5.39 -13.66
C VAL A 145 3.80 6.35 -14.58
N GLY A 146 3.17 6.88 -15.63
CA GLY A 146 3.80 7.83 -16.53
C GLY A 146 4.38 9.05 -15.80
N TYR A 147 3.63 9.60 -14.84
CA TYR A 147 4.01 10.80 -14.09
C TYR A 147 5.12 10.52 -13.05
N LEU A 148 4.98 9.45 -12.25
CA LEU A 148 6.00 9.06 -11.27
C LEU A 148 7.33 8.62 -11.91
N THR A 149 7.30 8.08 -13.13
CA THR A 149 8.53 7.64 -13.84
C THR A 149 9.31 8.78 -14.53
N GLU A 150 8.83 10.03 -14.45
CA GLU A 150 9.66 11.21 -14.75
C GLU A 150 10.76 11.44 -13.69
N ILE A 151 10.57 10.91 -12.47
CA ILE A 151 11.52 11.03 -11.37
C ILE A 151 12.72 10.12 -11.62
N SER A 152 13.90 10.71 -11.80
CA SER A 152 15.16 9.97 -12.00
C SER A 152 15.52 9.11 -10.77
N GLY A 153 15.24 7.80 -10.87
CA GLY A 153 15.36 6.81 -9.79
C GLY A 153 14.11 5.96 -9.59
N VAL A 154 12.99 6.35 -10.20
CA VAL A 154 11.69 5.69 -10.15
C VAL A 154 11.43 5.02 -11.51
N GLY A 155 10.96 3.78 -11.47
CA GLY A 155 10.55 3.00 -12.65
C GLY A 155 9.29 2.20 -12.35
N ASP A 156 8.74 1.49 -13.34
CA ASP A 156 7.46 0.78 -13.29
C ASP A 156 7.19 0.08 -11.95
N TRP A 157 8.14 -0.72 -11.45
CA TRP A 157 7.98 -1.42 -10.17
C TRP A 157 7.73 -0.46 -9.00
N THR A 158 8.52 0.61 -8.89
CA THR A 158 8.39 1.61 -7.81
C THR A 158 7.07 2.36 -7.92
N ALA A 159 6.63 2.71 -9.13
CA ALA A 159 5.35 3.37 -9.35
C ALA A 159 4.15 2.45 -9.04
N ASN A 160 4.24 1.16 -9.38
CA ASN A 160 3.23 0.17 -9.00
C ASN A 160 3.18 -0.04 -7.47
N MET A 161 4.31 0.03 -6.74
CA MET A 161 4.29 0.01 -5.26
C MET A 161 3.50 1.20 -4.68
N VAL A 162 3.61 2.41 -5.27
CA VAL A 162 2.83 3.58 -4.83
C VAL A 162 1.34 3.41 -5.16
N LEU A 163 1.00 2.83 -6.31
CA LEU A 163 -0.39 2.53 -6.67
C LEU A 163 -1.05 1.51 -5.74
N MET A 164 -0.36 0.41 -5.44
CA MET A 164 -0.88 -0.66 -4.59
C MET A 164 -0.90 -0.29 -3.10
N LEU A 165 0.25 0.12 -2.58
CA LEU A 165 0.52 0.27 -1.14
C LEU A 165 0.50 1.74 -0.70
N GLY A 166 -0.16 2.60 -1.49
CA GLY A 166 -0.39 4.01 -1.14
C GLY A 166 -1.72 4.52 -1.68
N LEU A 167 -2.02 4.28 -2.96
CA LEU A 167 -3.31 4.63 -3.58
C LEU A 167 -4.36 3.51 -3.53
N GLU A 168 -4.03 2.40 -2.85
CA GLU A 168 -4.92 1.25 -2.58
C GLU A 168 -5.62 0.71 -3.84
N ARG A 169 -4.99 0.84 -5.02
CA ARG A 169 -5.56 0.41 -6.30
C ARG A 169 -5.68 -1.13 -6.32
N PRO A 170 -6.86 -1.70 -6.63
CA PRO A 170 -7.08 -3.14 -6.47
C PRO A 170 -6.50 -4.00 -7.60
N ASP A 171 -6.31 -3.46 -8.82
CA ASP A 171 -6.01 -4.26 -10.03
C ASP A 171 -4.59 -4.06 -10.61
N VAL A 172 -3.66 -3.56 -9.80
CA VAL A 172 -2.26 -3.34 -10.21
C VAL A 172 -1.41 -4.60 -10.00
N PHE A 173 -0.65 -4.98 -11.03
CA PHE A 173 0.13 -6.22 -11.07
C PHE A 173 1.63 -5.96 -11.35
N PRO A 174 2.49 -5.93 -10.32
CA PRO A 174 3.86 -5.45 -10.44
C PRO A 174 4.83 -6.51 -10.97
N VAL A 175 4.61 -7.08 -12.16
CA VAL A 175 5.43 -8.15 -12.78
C VAL A 175 6.91 -7.77 -13.06
N GLY A 176 7.34 -6.58 -12.66
CA GLY A 176 8.74 -6.22 -12.48
C GLY A 176 9.41 -6.92 -11.29
N ASP A 177 8.62 -7.23 -10.26
CA ASP A 177 9.04 -7.75 -8.96
C ASP A 177 9.72 -9.13 -9.05
N TYR A 178 10.47 -9.50 -8.01
CA TYR A 178 11.11 -10.82 -7.93
C TYR A 178 10.26 -11.84 -7.15
N ALA A 179 9.81 -11.47 -5.95
CA ALA A 179 9.08 -12.35 -5.05
C ALA A 179 7.74 -12.80 -5.67
N LEU A 180 6.97 -11.85 -6.20
CA LEU A 180 5.73 -12.13 -6.92
C LEU A 180 5.95 -13.13 -8.06
N ARG A 181 6.96 -12.88 -8.92
CA ARG A 181 7.23 -13.79 -10.05
C ARG A 181 7.62 -15.19 -9.58
N LYS A 182 8.40 -15.32 -8.50
CA LYS A 182 8.74 -16.64 -7.95
C LYS A 182 7.55 -17.33 -7.30
N GLY A 183 6.67 -16.60 -6.62
CA GLY A 183 5.40 -17.12 -6.16
C GLY A 183 4.51 -17.62 -7.31
N VAL A 184 4.32 -16.84 -8.39
CA VAL A 184 3.51 -17.29 -9.55
C VAL A 184 4.14 -18.51 -10.23
N GLU A 185 5.46 -18.50 -10.50
CA GLU A 185 6.18 -19.64 -11.07
C GLU A 185 6.03 -20.92 -10.22
N ARG A 186 6.02 -20.79 -8.90
CA ARG A 186 5.74 -21.89 -7.97
C ARG A 186 4.29 -22.38 -8.05
N LEU A 187 3.31 -21.47 -7.98
CA LEU A 187 1.87 -21.81 -7.98
C LEU A 187 1.42 -22.50 -9.27
N VAL A 188 1.77 -21.94 -10.43
CA VAL A 188 1.18 -22.37 -11.72
C VAL A 188 2.10 -23.28 -12.54
N ALA A 189 3.38 -23.41 -12.16
CA ALA A 189 4.38 -24.13 -12.95
C ALA A 189 5.43 -24.92 -12.13
N ASP A 190 5.16 -25.25 -10.85
CA ASP A 190 6.04 -26.05 -9.97
C ASP A 190 7.48 -25.46 -9.82
N GLY A 191 7.59 -24.14 -9.97
CA GLY A 191 8.86 -23.41 -9.91
C GLY A 191 9.66 -23.38 -11.22
N ALA A 192 9.09 -23.82 -12.34
CA ALA A 192 9.69 -23.59 -13.65
C ALA A 192 9.68 -22.08 -14.01
N GLU A 193 10.76 -21.59 -14.63
CA GLU A 193 10.88 -20.18 -15.01
C GLU A 193 9.88 -19.81 -16.11
N LEU A 194 9.14 -18.71 -15.91
CA LEU A 194 8.12 -18.22 -16.83
C LEU A 194 8.49 -16.82 -17.35
N THR A 195 8.07 -16.49 -18.58
CA THR A 195 8.24 -15.14 -19.10
C THR A 195 7.27 -14.16 -18.43
N LYS A 196 7.60 -12.86 -18.47
CA LYS A 196 6.69 -11.77 -18.06
C LYS A 196 5.42 -11.64 -18.92
N ALA A 197 5.23 -12.50 -19.93
CA ALA A 197 3.96 -12.65 -20.65
C ALA A 197 3.10 -13.74 -20.00
N GLU A 198 3.65 -14.95 -19.84
CA GLU A 198 2.98 -16.08 -19.19
C GLU A 198 2.57 -15.75 -17.74
N ILE A 199 3.42 -15.05 -16.97
CA ILE A 199 3.09 -14.60 -15.60
C ILE A 199 1.95 -13.56 -15.58
N ARG A 200 1.71 -12.81 -16.66
CA ARG A 200 0.53 -11.93 -16.76
C ARG A 200 -0.71 -12.73 -17.15
N GLU A 201 -0.59 -13.65 -18.11
CA GLU A 201 -1.69 -14.52 -18.55
C GLU A 201 -2.23 -15.37 -17.39
N ALA A 202 -1.33 -15.90 -16.55
CA ALA A 202 -1.68 -16.59 -15.31
C ALA A 202 -2.40 -15.70 -14.28
N ALA A 203 -2.20 -14.38 -14.32
CA ALA A 203 -2.77 -13.43 -13.38
C ALA A 203 -4.10 -12.77 -13.84
N GLU A 204 -4.54 -12.99 -15.09
CA GLU A 204 -5.83 -12.46 -15.58
C GLU A 204 -7.06 -13.00 -14.81
N PRO A 205 -7.12 -14.24 -14.29
CA PRO A 205 -8.21 -14.70 -13.41
C PRO A 205 -8.36 -13.88 -12.13
N TRP A 206 -7.28 -13.24 -11.67
CA TRP A 206 -7.25 -12.45 -10.44
C TRP A 206 -7.80 -11.03 -10.63
N ALA A 207 -8.03 -10.59 -11.86
CA ALA A 207 -8.65 -9.29 -12.14
C ALA A 207 -10.14 -9.29 -11.72
N PRO A 208 -10.66 -8.22 -11.08
CA PRO A 208 -10.07 -6.89 -10.93
C PRO A 208 -9.31 -6.66 -9.60
N PHE A 209 -8.76 -7.71 -8.99
CA PHE A 209 -8.14 -7.69 -7.66
C PHE A 209 -6.68 -8.16 -7.66
N ARG A 210 -5.94 -7.93 -8.76
CA ARG A 210 -4.54 -8.38 -8.93
C ARG A 210 -3.56 -7.86 -7.87
N SER A 211 -3.87 -6.76 -7.19
CA SER A 211 -3.06 -6.25 -6.07
C SER A 211 -3.27 -7.04 -4.79
N TYR A 212 -4.51 -7.42 -4.47
CA TYR A 212 -4.79 -8.35 -3.37
C TYR A 212 -4.20 -9.74 -3.64
N ALA A 213 -4.32 -10.24 -4.88
CA ALA A 213 -3.65 -11.46 -5.31
C ALA A 213 -2.12 -11.37 -5.12
N THR A 214 -1.52 -10.23 -5.44
CA THR A 214 -0.09 -9.99 -5.19
C THR A 214 0.25 -10.07 -3.69
N LEU A 215 -0.63 -9.63 -2.78
CA LEU A 215 -0.42 -9.81 -1.33
C LEU A 215 -0.35 -11.30 -0.96
N TYR A 216 -1.35 -12.12 -1.37
CA TYR A 216 -1.35 -13.56 -1.07
C TYR A 216 -0.11 -14.28 -1.64
N VAL A 217 0.28 -13.95 -2.87
CA VAL A 217 1.45 -14.55 -3.52
C VAL A 217 2.76 -14.11 -2.86
N TRP A 218 2.85 -12.88 -2.35
CA TRP A 218 3.99 -12.45 -1.52
C TRP A 218 3.99 -13.15 -0.16
N TRP A 219 2.87 -13.16 0.56
CA TRP A 219 2.74 -13.79 1.88
C TRP A 219 3.21 -15.24 1.85
N TRP A 220 2.64 -16.02 0.93
CA TRP A 220 2.98 -17.43 0.75
C TRP A 220 4.46 -17.66 0.38
N TYR A 221 5.00 -16.89 -0.57
CA TYR A 221 6.39 -17.04 -0.99
C TYR A 221 7.40 -16.65 0.12
N VAL A 222 7.00 -15.72 1.00
CA VAL A 222 7.80 -15.29 2.16
C VAL A 222 7.77 -16.32 3.28
N ASP A 223 6.58 -16.83 3.61
CA ASP A 223 6.37 -17.82 4.67
C ASP A 223 7.11 -19.14 4.35
N GLU A 224 6.84 -19.74 3.19
CA GLU A 224 7.41 -21.04 2.77
C GLU A 224 8.92 -20.99 2.44
N GLU A 225 9.41 -19.95 1.74
CA GLU A 225 10.80 -19.93 1.25
C GLU A 225 11.76 -18.99 2.01
N LEU A 226 11.25 -18.08 2.86
CA LEU A 226 12.10 -17.23 3.73
C LEU A 226 11.90 -17.52 5.23
N GLY A 227 10.75 -18.04 5.67
CA GLY A 227 10.46 -18.31 7.07
C GLY A 227 10.41 -17.06 7.95
N VAL A 228 9.87 -15.97 7.38
CA VAL A 228 9.69 -14.65 8.03
C VAL A 228 8.19 -14.35 8.10
N ASP A 229 7.74 -13.65 9.13
CA ASP A 229 6.34 -13.25 9.27
C ASP A 229 5.95 -12.29 8.12
N PRO A 230 4.94 -12.61 7.30
CA PRO A 230 4.50 -11.74 6.21
C PRO A 230 4.01 -10.36 6.64
N GLU A 231 3.53 -10.18 7.89
CA GLU A 231 3.12 -8.87 8.40
C GLU A 231 4.31 -7.90 8.49
N GLU A 232 5.54 -8.39 8.70
CA GLU A 232 6.75 -7.55 8.73
C GLU A 232 7.14 -7.00 7.34
N LEU A 233 6.72 -7.65 6.24
CA LEU A 233 7.28 -7.41 4.91
C LEU A 233 6.42 -6.54 3.97
N VAL A 234 5.12 -6.40 4.24
CA VAL A 234 4.14 -5.81 3.30
C VAL A 234 3.90 -4.29 3.49
N LEU A 235 4.35 -3.69 4.60
CA LEU A 235 4.08 -2.28 4.96
C LEU A 235 5.33 -1.35 4.90
#